data_AF-A0A4R3DYY4-F1
#
_entry.id   AF-A0A4R3DYY4-F1
#
_cell.length_a   1.000
_cell.length_b   1.000
_cell.length_c   1.000
_cell.angle_alpha   90.00
_cell.angle_beta   90.00
_cell.angle_gamma   90.00
#
_symmetry.space_group_name_H-M   'P 1'
#
loop_
_entity.id
_entity.type
_entity.pdbx_description
1 polymer ?
#
loop_
_entity_poly.entity_id
_entity_poly.type
_entity_poly.pdbx_seq_one_letter_code
_entity_poly.pdbx_strand_id
1 'polypeptide(L)'
;MPERRRPEPTSLYPDEKELARVILGDRASEWPRIAKMEERNGLPPISAVYGGRYWPAIRAFFDRRYKLEAVTSLEQEEEPNDGLAEWKAERARIAAAKAKKRPD
;
A
#
# COMPACT_ATOMS: atom_id res chain seq x y z
N MET A 1 -3.34 10.29 -33.01
CA MET A 1 -2.53 10.84 -31.92
C MET A 1 -1.84 9.68 -31.24
N PRO A 2 -0.50 9.58 -31.18
CA PRO A 2 0.12 8.51 -30.43
C PRO A 2 -0.22 8.69 -28.94
N GLU A 3 -0.82 7.67 -28.34
CA GLU A 3 -1.03 7.54 -26.90
C GLU A 3 0.31 7.88 -26.22
N ARG A 4 0.37 8.95 -25.42
CA ARG A 4 1.58 9.26 -24.65
C ARG A 4 1.74 8.14 -23.63
N ARG A 5 2.45 7.06 -24.00
CA ARG A 5 2.82 6.00 -23.06
C ARG A 5 3.45 6.70 -21.87
N ARG A 6 2.81 6.57 -20.69
CA ARG A 6 3.37 7.05 -19.44
C ARG A 6 4.80 6.53 -19.37
N PRO A 7 5.79 7.35 -18.98
CA PRO A 7 7.11 6.84 -18.72
C PRO A 7 6.98 5.91 -17.52
N GLU A 8 6.94 4.61 -17.78
CA GLU A 8 7.03 3.58 -16.77
C GLU A 8 8.43 2.95 -16.87
N PRO A 9 9.07 2.63 -15.74
CA PRO A 9 10.33 1.94 -15.73
C PRO A 9 10.20 0.55 -16.33
N THR A 10 11.32 0.00 -16.78
CA THR A 10 11.37 -1.31 -17.44
C THR A 10 11.12 -2.46 -16.44
N SER A 11 11.36 -2.21 -15.15
CA SER A 11 11.31 -3.19 -14.06
C SER A 11 10.52 -2.68 -12.85
N LEU A 12 10.03 -3.60 -12.02
CA LEU A 12 9.35 -3.27 -10.75
C LEU A 12 10.27 -2.63 -9.71
N TYR A 13 11.56 -2.95 -9.78
CA TYR A 13 12.65 -2.36 -9.00
C TYR A 13 13.64 -1.71 -9.95
N PRO A 14 13.33 -0.52 -10.50
CA PRO A 14 14.29 0.19 -11.34
C PRO A 14 15.50 0.64 -10.52
N ASP A 15 16.63 0.76 -11.22
CA ASP A 15 17.81 1.43 -10.69
C ASP A 15 17.48 2.90 -10.37
N GLU A 16 18.19 3.48 -9.40
CA GLU A 16 17.98 4.87 -9.00
C GLU A 16 18.11 5.86 -10.17
N LYS A 17 18.98 5.58 -11.14
CA LYS A 17 19.16 6.43 -12.33
C LYS A 17 17.97 6.35 -13.29
N GLU A 18 17.41 5.16 -13.48
CA GLU A 18 16.22 4.96 -14.31
C GLU A 18 15.01 5.62 -13.65
N LEU A 19 14.85 5.39 -12.34
CA LEU A 19 13.79 5.97 -11.54
C LEU A 19 13.84 7.51 -11.55
N ALA A 20 15.03 8.07 -11.37
CA ALA A 20 15.28 9.51 -11.44
C ALA A 20 14.86 10.10 -12.78
N ARG A 21 15.18 9.41 -13.88
CA ARG A 21 14.83 9.84 -15.23
C ARG A 21 13.33 9.76 -15.50
N VAL A 22 12.65 8.76 -14.93
CA VAL A 22 11.19 8.62 -15.05
C VAL A 22 10.45 9.71 -14.27
N ILE A 23 10.91 10.05 -13.06
CA ILE A 23 10.22 11.00 -12.18
C ILE A 23 10.58 12.45 -12.51
N LEU A 24 11.87 12.75 -12.67
CA LEU A 24 12.39 14.11 -12.82
C LEU A 24 12.82 14.46 -14.24
N GLY A 25 12.92 13.47 -15.14
CA GLY A 25 13.37 13.68 -16.51
C GLY A 25 14.82 14.15 -16.55
N ASP A 26 15.03 15.34 -17.10
CA ASP A 26 16.32 16.00 -17.22
C ASP A 26 16.98 16.31 -15.86
N ARG A 27 16.17 16.46 -14.81
CA ARG A 27 16.63 16.72 -13.44
C ARG A 27 16.97 15.45 -12.65
N ALA A 28 17.28 14.35 -13.34
CA ALA A 28 17.58 13.06 -12.71
C ALA A 28 18.70 13.15 -11.64
N SER A 29 19.68 14.04 -11.83
CA SER A 29 20.78 14.24 -10.86
C SER A 29 20.33 14.73 -9.48
N GLU A 30 19.16 15.34 -9.36
CA GLU A 30 18.62 15.83 -8.07
C GLU A 30 17.82 14.76 -7.32
N TRP A 31 17.49 13.66 -8.00
CA TRP A 31 16.73 12.56 -7.42
C TRP A 31 17.26 12.05 -6.08
N PRO A 32 18.56 11.76 -5.87
CA PRO A 32 19.03 11.24 -4.58
C PRO A 32 18.79 12.21 -3.41
N ARG A 33 18.85 13.53 -3.67
CA ARG A 33 18.56 14.56 -2.66
C ARG A 33 17.07 14.60 -2.33
N ILE A 34 16.23 14.55 -3.36
CA ILE A 34 14.77 14.56 -3.24
C ILE A 34 14.28 13.27 -2.59
N ALA A 35 14.80 12.12 -3.03
CA ALA A 35 14.54 10.79 -2.49
C ALA A 35 14.79 10.74 -0.98
N LYS A 36 15.90 11.28 -0.49
CA LYS A 36 16.20 11.34 0.94
C LYS A 36 15.23 12.23 1.72
N MET A 37 14.75 13.31 1.11
CA MET A 37 13.75 14.19 1.73
C MET A 37 12.37 13.51 1.75
N GLU A 38 11.99 12.86 0.66
CA GLU A 38 10.72 12.16 0.53
C GLU A 38 10.68 10.87 1.36
N GLU A 39 11.81 10.20 1.59
CA GLU A 39 11.91 9.08 2.56
C GLU A 39 11.51 9.52 3.97
N ARG A 40 11.81 10.77 4.36
CA ARG A 40 11.32 11.33 5.64
C ARG A 40 9.83 11.64 5.61
N ASN A 41 9.27 11.87 4.42
CA ASN A 41 7.85 12.14 4.20
C ASN A 41 7.02 10.86 3.99
N GLY A 42 7.65 9.67 3.98
CA GLY A 42 6.97 8.38 3.82
C GLY A 42 7.17 7.68 2.47
N LEU A 43 8.12 8.12 1.64
CA LEU A 43 8.51 7.41 0.43
C LEU A 43 9.12 6.04 0.81
N PRO A 44 8.79 4.96 0.09
CA PRO A 44 9.34 3.64 0.36
C PRO A 44 10.88 3.63 0.27
N PRO A 45 11.58 3.04 1.25
CA PRO A 45 13.03 2.93 1.24
C PRO A 45 13.50 1.94 0.18
N ILE A 46 14.81 1.91 -0.06
CA ILE A 46 15.44 0.93 -0.94
C ILE A 46 15.30 -0.46 -0.32
N SER A 47 14.80 -1.42 -1.11
CA SER A 47 14.71 -2.80 -0.64
C SER A 47 16.10 -3.42 -0.59
N ALA A 48 16.53 -3.85 0.60
CA ALA A 48 17.80 -4.56 0.77
C ALA A 48 17.83 -5.90 0.01
N VAL A 49 16.67 -6.49 -0.28
CA VAL A 49 16.54 -7.79 -0.97
C VAL A 49 16.67 -7.63 -2.49
N TYR A 50 16.06 -6.58 -3.05
CA TYR A 50 15.99 -6.38 -4.51
C TYR A 50 16.91 -5.27 -5.01
N GLY A 51 17.61 -4.56 -4.11
CA GLY A 51 18.56 -3.50 -4.44
C GLY A 51 17.93 -2.22 -5.03
N GLY A 52 16.62 -2.17 -5.20
CA GLY A 52 15.90 -1.05 -5.80
C GLY A 52 14.71 -0.59 -4.97
N ARG A 53 14.10 0.52 -5.40
CA ARG A 53 12.85 1.02 -4.81
C ARG A 53 11.67 0.47 -5.58
N TYR A 54 10.63 0.05 -4.87
CA TYR A 54 9.45 -0.52 -5.52
C TYR A 54 8.65 0.57 -6.24
N TRP A 55 8.69 0.58 -7.58
CA TRP A 55 8.08 1.61 -8.42
C TRP A 55 6.57 1.81 -8.16
N PRO A 56 5.75 0.74 -8.04
CA PRO A 56 4.31 0.91 -7.80
C PRO A 56 4.01 1.63 -6.48
N ALA A 57 4.81 1.40 -5.42
CA ALA A 57 4.62 2.11 -4.14
C ALA A 57 5.04 3.58 -4.24
N ILE A 58 6.11 3.89 -4.98
CA ILE A 58 6.50 5.28 -5.25
C ILE A 58 5.40 5.99 -6.03
N ARG A 59 4.86 5.35 -7.07
CA ARG A 59 3.75 5.89 -7.86
C ARG A 59 2.54 6.16 -6.98
N ALA A 60 2.11 5.20 -6.15
CA ALA A 60 1.00 5.36 -5.22
C ALA A 60 1.23 6.48 -4.20
N PHE A 61 2.45 6.63 -3.70
CA PHE A 61 2.81 7.73 -2.78
C PHE A 61 2.64 9.10 -3.44
N PHE A 62 3.13 9.29 -4.67
CA PHE A 62 2.94 10.55 -5.39
C PHE A 62 1.48 10.78 -5.79
N ASP A 63 0.77 9.73 -6.20
CA ASP A 63 -0.65 9.80 -6.57
C ASP A 63 -1.51 10.30 -5.38
N ARG A 64 -1.25 9.76 -4.18
CA ARG A 64 -1.84 10.24 -2.91
C ARG A 64 -1.46 11.67 -2.58
N ARG A 65 -0.18 12.02 -2.71
CA ARG A 65 0.35 13.36 -2.36
C ARG A 65 -0.25 14.46 -3.24
N TYR A 66 -0.46 14.18 -4.52
CA TYR A 66 -1.03 15.13 -5.48
C TYR A 66 -2.54 14.98 -5.68
N LYS A 67 -3.21 14.15 -4.86
CA LYS A 67 -4.65 13.86 -4.97
C LYS A 67 -5.07 13.43 -6.38
N LEU A 68 -4.17 12.74 -7.08
CA LEU A 68 -4.45 12.09 -8.37
C LEU A 68 -5.15 10.75 -8.19
N GLU A 69 -5.32 10.31 -6.95
CA GLU A 69 -6.36 9.36 -6.60
C GLU A 69 -7.69 10.01 -6.99
N ALA A 70 -8.10 9.77 -8.24
CA ALA A 70 -9.50 9.63 -8.56
C ALA A 70 -10.04 8.80 -7.41
N VAL A 71 -10.91 9.43 -6.64
CA VAL A 71 -11.51 8.92 -5.43
C VAL A 71 -12.19 7.61 -5.81
N THR A 72 -11.44 6.52 -5.90
CA THR A 72 -11.93 5.23 -5.51
C THR A 72 -11.86 5.34 -4.00
N SER A 73 -12.83 6.08 -3.46
CA SER A 73 -13.54 5.60 -2.29
C SER A 73 -13.84 4.14 -2.62
N LEU A 74 -12.91 3.26 -2.28
CA LEU A 74 -13.35 2.12 -1.52
C LEU A 74 -14.00 2.81 -0.33
N GLU A 75 -15.32 2.95 -0.38
CA GLU A 75 -16.12 2.77 0.80
C GLU A 75 -15.39 1.68 1.58
N GLN A 76 -14.62 2.11 2.57
CA GLN A 76 -14.53 1.33 3.77
C GLN A 76 -15.99 1.36 4.23
N GLU A 77 -16.79 0.45 3.68
CA GLU A 77 -17.80 -0.19 4.48
C GLU A 77 -17.01 -0.61 5.72
N GLU A 78 -17.11 0.20 6.77
CA GLU A 78 -17.02 -0.32 8.12
C GLU A 78 -18.02 -1.46 8.12
N GLU A 79 -17.56 -2.64 7.71
CA GLU A 79 -18.15 -3.90 8.11
C GLU A 79 -18.33 -3.72 9.61
N PRO A 80 -19.59 -3.61 10.09
CA PRO A 80 -19.80 -3.53 11.51
C PRO A 80 -19.03 -4.70 12.09
N ASN A 81 -18.27 -4.46 13.15
CA ASN A 81 -17.48 -5.45 13.88
C ASN A 81 -18.38 -6.49 14.60
N ASP A 82 -19.45 -6.92 13.93
CA ASP A 82 -20.51 -7.82 14.34
C ASP A 82 -20.01 -9.27 14.38
N GLY A 83 -19.02 -9.62 13.53
CA GLY A 83 -18.43 -10.95 13.52
C GLY A 83 -17.81 -11.38 14.86
N LEU A 84 -17.30 -10.44 15.67
CA LEU A 84 -16.79 -10.74 17.01
C LEU A 84 -17.93 -10.93 18.03
N ALA A 85 -19.04 -10.22 17.86
CA ALA A 85 -20.22 -10.35 18.72
C ALA A 85 -20.94 -11.69 18.45
N GLU A 86 -21.11 -12.05 17.18
CA GLU A 86 -21.67 -13.35 16.78
C GLU A 86 -20.79 -14.51 17.27
N TRP A 87 -19.47 -14.41 17.10
CA TRP A 87 -18.55 -15.44 17.60
C TRP A 87 -18.57 -15.60 19.12
N LYS A 88 -18.71 -14.50 19.88
CA LYS A 88 -18.87 -14.56 21.34
C LYS A 88 -20.20 -15.21 21.73
N ALA A 89 -21.29 -14.88 21.02
CA ALA A 89 -22.60 -15.47 21.25
C ALA A 89 -22.62 -16.97 20.96
N GLU A 90 -21.99 -17.40 19.86
CA GLU A 90 -21.87 -18.80 19.48
C GLU A 90 -21.06 -19.60 20.52
N ARG A 91 -19.92 -19.05 20.98
CA ARG A 91 -19.14 -19.68 22.05
C ARG A 91 -19.90 -19.78 23.37
N ALA A 92 -20.71 -18.78 23.71
CA ALA A 92 -21.55 -18.81 24.90
C ALA A 92 -22.65 -19.88 24.81
N ARG A 93 -23.27 -20.04 23.64
CA ARG A 93 -24.27 -21.10 23.39
C ARG A 93 -23.66 -22.49 23.51
N ILE A 94 -22.49 -22.70 22.92
CA ILE A 94 -21.76 -23.97 23.01
C ILE A 94 -21.36 -24.28 24.47
N ALA A 95 -20.91 -23.27 25.23
CA ALA A 95 -20.58 -23.43 26.64
C ALA A 95 -21.82 -23.78 27.50
N ALA A 96 -22.95 -23.12 27.26
CA ALA A 96 -24.21 -23.38 27.96
C ALA A 96 -24.77 -24.78 27.64
N ALA A 97 -24.70 -25.21 26.38
CA ALA A 97 -25.10 -26.55 25.97
C ALA A 97 -24.21 -27.64 26.59
N LYS A 98 -22.90 -27.37 26.72
CA LYS A 98 -21.96 -28.28 27.37
C LYS A 98 -22.19 -28.38 28.88
N ALA A 99 -22.60 -27.29 29.54
CA ALA A 99 -22.99 -27.30 30.96
C ALA A 99 -24.30 -28.07 31.20
N LYS A 100 -25.25 -28.00 30.27
CA LYS A 100 -26.53 -28.74 30.35
C LYS A 100 -26.39 -30.25 30.11
N LYS A 101 -25.29 -30.69 29.47
CA LYS A 101 -25.02 -32.09 29.12
C LYS A 101 -24.06 -32.81 30.07
N ARG A 102 -23.71 -32.21 31.22
CA ARG A 102 -23.14 -32.92 32.38
C ARG A 102 -24.27 -33.23 33.37
N PRO A 103 -24.99 -34.36 33.25
CA PRO A 103 -25.53 -35.01 34.43
C PRO A 103 -24.38 -35.58 35.28
N ASP A 104 -24.64 -35.69 36.58
CA ASP A 104 -23.79 -36.31 37.62
C ASP A 104 -23.11 -37.62 37.16
#